data_AF-A0A7J2U3D8-F1
#
_entry.id   AF-A0A7J2U3D8-F1
#
_cell.length_a   1.000
_cell.length_b   1.000
_cell.length_c   1.000
_cell.angle_alpha   90.00
_cell.angle_beta   90.00
_cell.angle_gamma   90.00
#
_symmetry.space_group_name_H-M   'P 1'
#
loop_
_entity.id
_entity.type
_entity.pdbx_description
1 polymer ?
#
loop_
_entity_poly.entity_id
_entity_poly.type
_entity_poly.pdbx_seq_one_letter_code
_entity_poly.pdbx_strand_id
1 'polypeptide(L)'
;MSFTTSAHQYPKALAPYTVTQTSATLASITGFTPLTSLAMCVKRLCDIYDAEAMAFLTYRPGILINFIRLLITIHGYLNGLGLRRFEDYLVKFSIWVDTEIENWRKPQIVIKLLENGLSKISEKGLDEFRLLENIIRIASELASRETMAEILILVE
;
A
#
# COMPACT_ATOMS: atom_id res chain seq x y z
N MET A 1 -8.46 -65.83 22.76
CA MET A 1 -8.97 -64.47 23.06
C MET A 1 -7.85 -63.51 22.73
N SER A 2 -7.97 -62.79 21.61
CA SER A 2 -6.92 -61.90 21.13
C SER A 2 -7.54 -60.55 20.82
N PHE A 3 -7.13 -59.53 21.57
CA PHE A 3 -7.60 -58.16 21.49
C PHE A 3 -7.12 -57.49 20.21
N THR A 4 -8.05 -56.93 19.44
CA THR A 4 -7.75 -56.00 18.33
C THR A 4 -7.54 -54.61 18.89
N THR A 5 -6.31 -54.11 18.87
CA THR A 5 -6.00 -52.69 19.11
C THR A 5 -6.26 -51.90 17.82
N SER A 6 -7.29 -51.04 17.84
CA SER A 6 -7.51 -50.07 16.77
C SER A 6 -6.38 -49.02 16.82
N ALA A 7 -5.57 -48.95 15.77
CA ALA A 7 -4.66 -47.83 15.60
C ALA A 7 -5.49 -46.58 15.26
N HIS A 8 -5.65 -45.69 16.24
CA HIS A 8 -6.17 -44.34 16.00
C HIS A 8 -5.24 -43.62 15.01
N GLN A 9 -5.78 -43.31 13.83
CA GLN A 9 -5.11 -42.52 12.83
C GLN A 9 -5.17 -41.05 13.26
N TYR A 10 -4.09 -40.54 13.85
CA TYR A 10 -3.96 -39.13 14.17
C TYR A 10 -4.01 -38.29 12.89
N PRO A 11 -4.64 -37.11 12.89
CA PRO A 11 -4.59 -36.21 11.74
C PRO A 11 -3.13 -35.81 11.48
N LYS A 12 -2.69 -35.96 10.23
CA LYS A 12 -1.38 -35.49 9.77
C LYS A 12 -1.18 -34.05 10.22
N ALA A 13 -0.11 -33.80 10.97
CA ALA A 13 0.34 -32.45 11.30
C ALA A 13 0.40 -31.63 10.01
N LEU A 14 -0.27 -30.48 10.00
CA LEU A 14 -0.09 -29.46 8.96
C LEU A 14 1.39 -29.13 8.92
N ALA A 15 2.01 -29.32 7.74
CA ALA A 15 3.40 -28.97 7.52
C ALA A 15 3.64 -27.52 7.97
N PRO A 16 4.79 -27.23 8.61
CA PRO A 16 5.11 -25.86 9.01
C PRO A 16 5.07 -24.98 7.76
N TYR A 17 4.26 -23.92 7.80
CA TYR A 17 4.31 -22.86 6.79
C TYR A 17 5.73 -22.30 6.80
N THR A 18 6.56 -22.79 5.89
CA THR A 18 7.91 -22.32 5.71
C THR A 18 7.83 -20.89 5.21
N VAL A 19 8.56 -20.01 5.90
CA VAL A 19 8.79 -18.57 5.62
C VAL A 19 9.30 -18.30 4.19
N THR A 20 9.47 -19.35 3.38
CA THR A 20 9.91 -19.33 1.99
C THR A 20 8.86 -18.83 1.00
N GLN A 21 7.56 -18.91 1.29
CA GLN A 21 6.53 -18.42 0.35
C GLN A 21 6.42 -16.89 0.29
N THR A 22 6.75 -16.19 1.36
CA THR A 22 6.85 -14.72 1.35
C THR A 22 8.07 -14.25 0.56
N SER A 23 9.16 -15.03 0.59
CA SER A 23 10.37 -14.75 -0.20
C SER A 23 10.24 -15.08 -1.67
N ALA A 24 9.42 -16.05 -2.09
CA ALA A 24 9.26 -16.37 -3.51
C ALA A 24 8.53 -15.26 -4.29
N THR A 25 7.55 -14.60 -3.66
CA THR A 25 6.85 -13.45 -4.25
C THR A 25 7.70 -12.18 -4.24
N LEU A 26 8.65 -12.05 -3.31
CA LEU A 26 9.63 -10.96 -3.28
C LEU A 26 10.83 -11.21 -4.21
N ALA A 27 11.24 -12.47 -4.39
CA ALA A 27 12.35 -12.86 -5.26
C ALA A 27 11.94 -12.86 -6.74
N SER A 28 10.67 -13.11 -7.08
CA SER A 28 10.20 -12.95 -8.47
C SER A 28 10.20 -11.48 -8.95
N ILE A 29 10.38 -10.52 -8.03
CA ILE A 29 10.52 -9.08 -8.33
C ILE A 29 12.00 -8.70 -8.56
N THR A 30 12.95 -9.58 -8.23
CA THR A 30 14.41 -9.31 -8.39
C THR A 30 14.97 -9.60 -9.78
N GLY A 31 14.16 -10.15 -10.70
CA GLY A 31 14.52 -10.26 -12.11
C GLY A 31 13.89 -9.09 -12.88
N PHE A 32 14.73 -8.16 -13.37
CA PHE A 32 14.41 -7.05 -14.28
C PHE A 32 12.92 -6.92 -14.62
N THR A 33 12.13 -6.41 -13.67
CA THR A 33 10.73 -6.12 -13.95
C THR A 33 10.75 -4.90 -14.87
N PRO A 34 10.22 -4.98 -16.10
CA PRO A 34 10.22 -3.84 -16.99
C PRO A 34 9.59 -2.65 -16.28
N LEU A 35 10.18 -1.46 -16.41
CA LEU A 35 9.66 -0.23 -15.82
C LEU A 35 8.16 -0.02 -16.17
N THR A 36 7.76 -0.50 -17.35
CA THR A 36 6.37 -0.56 -17.82
C THR A 36 5.47 -1.45 -16.95
N SER A 37 5.95 -2.61 -16.50
CA SER A 37 5.21 -3.50 -15.59
C SER A 37 5.05 -2.87 -14.20
N LEU A 38 6.09 -2.20 -13.67
CA LEU A 38 5.98 -1.48 -12.41
C LEU A 38 5.02 -0.28 -12.52
N ALA A 39 5.07 0.46 -13.63
CA ALA A 39 4.13 1.53 -13.92
C ALA A 39 2.68 1.04 -14.02
N MET A 40 2.45 -0.15 -14.58
CA MET A 40 1.13 -0.80 -14.58
C MET A 40 0.67 -1.17 -13.16
N CYS A 41 1.57 -1.64 -12.29
CA CYS A 41 1.25 -1.89 -10.89
C CYS A 41 0.78 -0.61 -10.19
N VAL A 42 1.41 0.53 -10.43
CA VAL A 42 0.97 1.82 -9.87
C VAL A 42 -0.46 2.15 -10.30
N LYS A 43 -0.76 2.06 -11.60
CA LYS A 43 -2.12 2.31 -12.14
C LYS A 43 -3.18 1.36 -11.56
N ARG A 44 -2.78 0.17 -11.12
CA ARG A 44 -3.68 -0.75 -10.43
C ARG A 44 -3.92 -0.37 -8.99
N LEU A 45 -3.01 0.35 -8.33
CA LEU A 45 -3.09 0.69 -6.91
C LEU A 45 -3.70 2.08 -6.68
N CYS A 46 -3.41 3.05 -7.55
CA CYS A 46 -3.98 4.39 -7.44
C CYS A 46 -4.46 4.93 -8.79
N ASP A 47 -5.38 5.87 -8.73
CA ASP A 47 -5.82 6.64 -9.88
C ASP A 47 -4.82 7.77 -10.14
N ILE A 48 -4.32 7.85 -11.37
CA ILE A 48 -3.26 8.79 -11.74
C ILE A 48 -3.82 9.80 -12.70
N TYR A 49 -3.91 11.04 -12.24
CA TYR A 49 -4.58 12.12 -12.97
C TYR A 49 -3.61 12.97 -13.78
N ASP A 50 -2.30 12.78 -13.58
CA ASP A 50 -1.26 13.63 -14.15
C ASP A 50 -0.16 12.80 -14.81
N ALA A 51 0.13 13.11 -16.08
CA ALA A 51 1.24 12.51 -16.82
C ALA A 51 2.60 12.86 -16.18
N GLU A 52 2.72 14.05 -15.58
CA GLU A 52 3.91 14.49 -14.86
C GLU A 52 4.17 13.65 -13.62
N ALA A 53 3.11 13.26 -12.89
CA ALA A 53 3.23 12.37 -11.74
C ALA A 53 3.80 11.00 -12.15
N MET A 54 3.30 10.41 -13.24
CA MET A 54 3.88 9.16 -13.75
C MET A 54 5.31 9.33 -14.23
N ALA A 55 5.60 10.42 -14.93
CA ALA A 55 6.95 10.74 -15.37
C ALA A 55 7.93 10.77 -14.18
N PHE A 56 7.57 11.47 -13.10
CA PHE A 56 8.37 11.56 -11.87
C PHE A 56 8.80 10.18 -11.34
N LEU A 57 7.86 9.23 -11.24
CA LEU A 57 8.18 7.89 -10.74
C LEU A 57 9.02 7.09 -11.73
N THR A 58 8.69 7.15 -13.03
CA THR A 58 9.39 6.37 -14.07
C THR A 58 10.85 6.81 -14.26
N TYR A 59 11.16 8.09 -14.07
CA TYR A 59 12.55 8.58 -14.10
C TYR A 59 13.34 8.28 -12.83
N ARG A 60 12.68 7.79 -11.76
CA ARG A 60 13.30 7.52 -10.46
C ARG A 60 12.97 6.11 -9.95
N PRO A 61 13.59 5.05 -10.50
CA PRO A 61 13.23 3.66 -10.20
C PRO A 61 13.29 3.29 -8.72
N GLY A 62 14.25 3.83 -7.96
CA GLY A 62 14.35 3.60 -6.51
C GLY A 62 13.13 4.14 -5.75
N ILE A 63 12.66 5.34 -6.12
CA ILE A 63 11.44 5.94 -5.56
C ILE A 63 10.22 5.16 -5.99
N LEU A 64 10.13 4.73 -7.27
CA LEU A 64 9.01 3.93 -7.77
C LEU A 64 8.78 2.64 -6.98
N ILE A 65 9.85 1.90 -6.65
CA ILE A 65 9.72 0.65 -5.86
C ILE A 65 9.20 0.95 -4.46
N ASN A 66 9.75 1.95 -3.78
CA ASN A 66 9.30 2.35 -2.45
C ASN A 66 7.86 2.89 -2.48
N PHE A 67 7.50 3.61 -3.54
CA PHE A 67 6.15 4.13 -3.75
C PHE A 67 5.12 3.01 -3.91
N ILE A 68 5.42 1.97 -4.71
CA ILE A 68 4.55 0.79 -4.84
C ILE A 68 4.36 0.11 -3.49
N ARG A 69 5.44 -0.08 -2.71
CA ARG A 69 5.37 -0.66 -1.37
C ARG A 69 4.50 0.16 -0.44
N LEU A 70 4.68 1.49 -0.46
CA LEU A 70 3.89 2.42 0.34
C LEU A 70 2.40 2.30 0.00
N LEU A 71 2.03 2.31 -1.28
CA LEU A 71 0.64 2.14 -1.71
C LEU A 71 0.05 0.81 -1.23
N ILE A 72 0.75 -0.31 -1.42
CA ILE A 72 0.29 -1.63 -0.96
C ILE A 72 0.01 -1.61 0.54
N THR A 73 0.89 -1.00 1.33
CA THR A 73 0.70 -0.92 2.77
C THR A 73 -0.44 -0.01 3.17
N ILE A 74 -0.60 1.15 2.53
CA ILE A 74 -1.75 2.04 2.76
C ILE A 74 -3.05 1.27 2.51
N HIS A 75 -3.16 0.56 1.38
CA HIS A 75 -4.32 -0.28 1.11
C HIS A 75 -4.52 -1.38 2.15
N GLY A 76 -3.45 -2.04 2.58
CA GLY A 76 -3.48 -3.06 3.63
C GLY A 76 -4.00 -2.52 4.95
N TYR A 77 -3.53 -1.34 5.37
CA TYR A 77 -3.97 -0.66 6.58
C TYR A 77 -5.45 -0.27 6.51
N LEU A 78 -5.88 0.39 5.44
CA LEU A 78 -7.28 0.80 5.24
C LEU A 78 -8.20 -0.43 5.18
N ASN A 79 -7.78 -1.51 4.53
CA ASN A 79 -8.51 -2.78 4.55
C ASN A 79 -8.58 -3.40 5.95
N GLY A 80 -7.52 -3.27 6.76
CA GLY A 80 -7.52 -3.68 8.18
C GLY A 80 -8.50 -2.87 9.03
N LEU A 81 -8.81 -1.64 8.63
CA LEU A 81 -9.90 -0.84 9.20
C LEU A 81 -11.28 -1.25 8.67
N GLY A 82 -11.37 -2.17 7.72
CA GLY A 82 -12.62 -2.59 7.09
C GLY A 82 -13.09 -1.70 5.95
N LEU A 83 -12.19 -0.84 5.43
CA LEU A 83 -12.47 0.02 4.27
C LEU A 83 -12.14 -0.72 2.97
N ARG A 84 -13.09 -0.69 2.05
CA ARG A 84 -13.01 -1.26 0.71
C ARG A 84 -12.72 -0.17 -0.30
N ARG A 85 -11.76 -0.41 -1.18
CA ARG A 85 -11.42 0.53 -2.25
C ARG A 85 -12.60 0.70 -3.21
N PHE A 86 -12.79 1.91 -3.71
CA PHE A 86 -13.89 2.35 -4.59
C PHE A 86 -15.29 2.38 -3.93
N GLU A 87 -15.48 1.72 -2.80
CA GLU A 87 -16.71 1.81 -1.99
C GLU A 87 -16.56 2.84 -0.86
N ASP A 88 -15.43 2.78 -0.14
CA ASP A 88 -15.18 3.58 1.06
C ASP A 88 -14.07 4.62 0.86
N TYR A 89 -13.15 4.37 -0.08
CA TYR A 89 -12.05 5.28 -0.35
C TYR A 89 -11.48 5.14 -1.77
N LEU A 90 -10.80 6.19 -2.22
CA LEU A 90 -9.98 6.23 -3.42
C LEU A 90 -8.56 6.65 -3.04
N VAL A 91 -7.57 6.19 -3.80
CA VAL A 91 -6.20 6.67 -3.69
C VAL A 91 -5.81 7.30 -5.01
N LYS A 92 -5.35 8.54 -4.97
CA LYS A 92 -4.91 9.29 -6.13
C LYS A 92 -3.44 9.61 -6.04
N PHE A 93 -2.80 9.68 -7.19
CA PHE A 93 -1.45 10.18 -7.32
C PHE A 93 -1.42 11.35 -8.31
N SER A 94 -0.85 12.47 -7.87
CA SER A 94 -0.81 13.72 -8.62
C SER A 94 0.42 14.55 -8.23
N ILE A 95 0.68 15.64 -8.96
CA ILE A 95 1.63 16.67 -8.55
C ILE A 95 0.85 17.78 -7.83
N TRP A 96 1.25 18.08 -6.60
CA TRP A 96 0.87 19.31 -5.93
C TRP A 96 1.71 20.46 -6.48
N VAL A 97 1.04 21.53 -6.90
CA VAL A 97 1.67 22.76 -7.36
C VAL A 97 1.27 23.85 -6.38
N ASP A 98 2.27 24.41 -5.71
CA ASP A 98 2.06 25.62 -4.92
C ASP A 98 2.07 26.81 -5.88
N THR A 99 0.94 27.51 -5.99
CA THR A 99 0.82 28.67 -6.90
C THR A 99 1.49 29.93 -6.37
N GLU A 100 1.86 29.95 -5.09
CA GLU A 100 2.51 31.08 -4.44
C GLU A 100 4.05 30.99 -4.52
N ILE A 101 4.59 29.77 -4.66
CA ILE A 101 6.03 29.52 -4.78
C ILE A 101 6.35 29.04 -6.19
N GLU A 102 7.03 29.89 -6.96
CA GLU A 102 7.40 29.58 -8.33
C GLU A 102 8.21 28.27 -8.41
N ASN A 103 7.78 27.38 -9.31
CA ASN A 103 8.38 26.05 -9.54
C ASN A 103 8.34 25.07 -8.36
N TRP A 104 7.57 25.35 -7.30
CA TRP A 104 7.37 24.37 -6.24
C TRP A 104 6.36 23.31 -6.65
N ARG A 105 6.88 22.12 -6.94
CA ARG A 105 6.11 20.95 -7.36
C ARG A 105 6.50 19.76 -6.51
N LYS A 106 5.50 19.11 -5.90
CA LYS A 106 5.72 17.94 -5.06
C LYS A 106 4.76 16.82 -5.46
N PRO A 107 5.24 15.60 -5.73
CA PRO A 107 4.34 14.47 -5.90
C PRO A 107 3.56 14.21 -4.60
N GLN A 108 2.29 13.87 -4.72
CA GLN A 108 1.40 13.64 -3.59
C GLN A 108 0.52 12.40 -3.77
N ILE A 109 0.34 11.67 -2.68
CA ILE A 109 -0.67 10.63 -2.52
C ILE A 109 -1.85 11.25 -1.78
N VAL A 110 -3.02 11.24 -2.41
CA VAL A 110 -4.27 11.72 -1.81
C VAL A 110 -5.17 10.52 -1.55
N ILE A 111 -5.52 10.32 -0.29
CA ILE A 111 -6.45 9.27 0.14
C ILE A 111 -7.79 9.94 0.37
N LYS A 112 -8.69 9.79 -0.60
CA LYS A 112 -10.01 10.38 -0.55
C LYS A 112 -10.99 9.39 0.08
N LEU A 113 -11.46 9.68 1.28
CA LEU A 113 -12.55 8.98 1.93
C LEU A 113 -13.87 9.35 1.26
N LEU A 114 -14.68 8.33 0.99
CA LEU A 114 -16.05 8.50 0.55
C LEU A 114 -16.95 8.55 1.79
N GLU A 115 -18.20 8.98 1.62
CA GLU A 115 -19.16 9.12 2.72
C GLU A 115 -19.26 7.86 3.60
N ASN A 116 -19.31 6.68 2.98
CA ASN A 116 -19.32 5.41 3.71
C ASN A 116 -18.01 5.14 4.47
N GLY A 117 -16.88 5.53 3.90
CA GLY A 117 -15.58 5.40 4.55
C GLY A 117 -15.44 6.30 5.77
N LEU A 118 -15.90 7.56 5.65
CA LEU A 118 -15.98 8.51 6.76
C LEU A 118 -16.82 7.96 7.91
N SER A 119 -18.01 7.41 7.62
CA SER A 119 -18.86 6.78 8.63
C SER A 119 -18.13 5.64 9.35
N LYS A 120 -17.50 4.73 8.59
CA LYS A 120 -16.81 3.55 9.14
C LYS A 120 -15.61 3.91 10.02
N ILE A 121 -14.83 4.93 9.67
CA ILE A 121 -13.72 5.36 10.53
C ILE A 121 -14.24 6.07 11.80
N SER A 122 -15.31 6.85 11.67
CA SER A 122 -15.95 7.54 12.81
C SER A 122 -16.51 6.55 13.82
N GLU A 123 -17.16 5.48 13.37
CA GLU A 123 -17.63 4.35 14.21
C GLU A 123 -16.48 3.68 14.99
N LYS A 124 -15.24 3.81 14.52
CA LYS A 124 -14.02 3.30 15.16
C LYS A 124 -13.31 4.34 16.02
N GLY A 125 -13.89 5.53 16.20
CA GLY A 125 -13.29 6.63 16.96
C GLY A 125 -12.08 7.26 16.26
N LEU A 126 -12.01 7.16 14.92
CA LEU A 126 -10.99 7.77 14.09
C LEU A 126 -11.59 8.95 13.32
N ASP A 127 -10.82 10.03 13.24
CA ASP A 127 -11.04 11.13 12.30
C ASP A 127 -9.95 11.08 11.21
N GLU A 128 -10.07 11.95 10.21
CA GLU A 128 -9.14 12.04 9.07
C GLU A 128 -7.72 12.36 9.53
N PHE A 129 -7.57 13.19 10.56
CA PHE A 129 -6.27 13.58 11.10
C PHE A 129 -5.55 12.39 11.74
N ARG A 130 -6.24 11.65 12.61
CA ARG A 130 -5.72 10.40 13.21
C ARG A 130 -5.45 9.34 12.15
N LEU A 131 -6.26 9.28 11.10
CA LEU A 131 -6.00 8.38 9.98
C LEU A 131 -4.71 8.76 9.26
N LEU A 132 -4.51 10.05 8.97
CA LEU A 132 -3.29 10.57 8.36
C LEU A 132 -2.06 10.30 9.23
N GLU A 133 -2.11 10.57 10.53
CA GLU A 133 -1.02 10.29 11.47
C GLU A 133 -0.61 8.81 11.45
N ASN A 134 -1.59 7.90 11.48
CA ASN A 134 -1.33 6.47 11.42
C ASN A 134 -0.68 6.06 10.09
N ILE A 135 -1.13 6.63 8.99
CA ILE A 135 -0.58 6.35 7.67
C ILE A 135 0.85 6.87 7.56
N ILE A 136 1.13 8.08 8.03
CA ILE A 136 2.49 8.66 8.06
C ILE A 136 3.41 7.80 8.92
N ARG A 137 2.93 7.33 10.08
CA ARG A 137 3.71 6.43 10.95
C ARG A 137 4.10 5.15 10.21
N ILE A 138 3.12 4.48 9.58
CA ILE A 138 3.35 3.25 8.82
C ILE A 138 4.28 3.50 7.61
N ALA A 139 4.10 4.63 6.92
CA ALA A 139 4.94 5.03 5.81
C ALA A 139 6.40 5.22 6.25
N SER A 140 6.62 5.83 7.41
CA SER A 140 7.95 6.08 7.99
C SER A 140 8.68 4.80 8.43
N GLU A 141 7.94 3.74 8.74
CA GLU A 141 8.50 2.42 9.08
C GLU A 141 8.99 1.66 7.82
N LEU A 142 8.49 2.01 6.64
CA LEU A 142 8.73 1.27 5.38
C LEU A 142 9.60 2.00 4.36
N ALA A 143 9.39 3.31 4.23
CA ALA A 143 10.04 4.12 3.22
C ALA A 143 11.33 4.74 3.79
N SER A 144 12.35 4.86 2.94
CA SER A 144 13.53 5.63 3.30
C SER A 144 13.16 7.09 3.58
N ARG A 145 13.94 7.77 4.44
CA ARG A 145 13.77 9.21 4.69
C ARG A 145 13.78 10.03 3.40
N GLU A 146 14.60 9.64 2.43
CA GLU A 146 14.64 10.26 1.10
C GLU A 146 13.28 10.16 0.39
N THR A 147 12.66 8.98 0.37
CA THR A 147 11.34 8.80 -0.25
C THR A 147 10.25 9.60 0.49
N MET A 148 10.29 9.61 1.82
CA MET A 148 9.33 10.37 2.65
C MET A 148 9.48 11.89 2.51
N ALA A 149 10.68 12.39 2.19
CA ALA A 149 10.90 13.81 1.92
C ALA A 149 10.38 14.24 0.54
N GLU A 150 10.23 13.29 -0.38
CA GLU A 150 9.85 13.57 -1.77
C GLU A 150 8.34 13.55 -1.99
N ILE A 151 7.60 12.69 -1.29
CA ILE A 151 6.17 12.46 -1.53
C ILE A 151 5.34 12.98 -0.36
N LEU A 152 4.36 13.84 -0.66
CA LEU A 152 3.35 14.28 0.30
C LEU A 152 2.26 13.21 0.45
N ILE A 153 1.69 13.08 1.65
CA ILE A 153 0.54 12.22 1.91
C ILE A 153 -0.57 13.07 2.52
N LEU A 154 -1.77 12.94 1.96
CA LEU A 154 -2.96 13.68 2.38
C LEU A 154 -4.13 12.71 2.55
N VAL A 155 -5.03 13.04 3.48
CA VAL A 155 -6.34 12.41 3.66
C VAL A 155 -7.40 13.50 3.48
N GLU A 156 -8.38 13.22 2.63
CA GLU A 156 -9.48 14.12 2.24
C GLU A 156 -10.83 13.39 2.25
#